data_AF-A0AAN6NLV9-F1
#
_entry.id   AF-A0AAN6NLV9-F1
#
_cell.length_a   1.000
_cell.length_b   1.000
_cell.length_c   1.000
_cell.angle_alpha   90.00
_cell.angle_beta   90.00
_cell.angle_gamma   90.00
#
_symmetry.space_group_name_H-M   'P 1'
#
loop_
_entity.id
_entity.type
_entity.pdbx_description
1 polymer ?
#
loop_
_entity_poly.entity_id
_entity_poly.type
_entity_poly.pdbx_seq_one_letter_code
_entity_poly.pdbx_strand_id
1 'polypeptide(L)'
;MGAADFSSYLILTTIKAETDYIVKMIDHWQTHNTRSFTPDAAVIGDFVAHKDQFMAKTVWGDDCKSWYKSGSCNDKVTALWCGSTLHYLEVIRQVRFEDWEFEYEGNRFTYLGNGHSQTEMNPDADWAYHVRDEHDDLPLTQNKMTKIMNKDRVSYRAQQRNRRGCVLFWDRIFP
;
A
#
# COMPACT_ATOMS: atom_id res chain seq x y z
N MET A 1 -24.49 5.56 16.07
CA MET A 1 -23.25 6.25 15.65
C MET A 1 -23.60 7.03 14.40
N GLY A 2 -23.66 8.35 14.53
CA GLY A 2 -24.29 9.25 13.55
C GLY A 2 -23.38 9.50 12.34
N ALA A 3 -23.99 9.85 11.21
CA ALA A 3 -23.31 10.13 9.94
C ALA A 3 -22.23 11.24 10.02
N ALA A 4 -22.23 12.05 11.08
CA ALA A 4 -21.22 13.08 11.32
C ALA A 4 -19.85 12.53 11.77
N ASP A 5 -19.78 11.29 12.26
CA ASP A 5 -18.52 10.68 12.67
C ASP A 5 -17.67 10.20 11.46
N PHE A 6 -18.26 10.00 10.27
CA PHE A 6 -17.55 9.43 9.12
C PHE A 6 -16.51 10.35 8.46
N SER A 7 -16.68 11.68 8.55
CA SER A 7 -15.82 12.65 7.86
C SER A 7 -14.42 12.76 8.48
N SER A 8 -14.34 12.77 9.82
CA SER A 8 -13.08 12.85 10.56
C SER A 8 -12.24 11.57 10.47
N TYR A 9 -12.85 10.42 10.15
CA TYR A 9 -12.10 9.18 9.90
C TYR A 9 -11.49 9.10 8.50
N LEU A 10 -11.86 9.97 7.56
CA LEU A 10 -11.41 9.84 6.17
C LEU A 10 -9.90 10.06 6.04
N ILE A 11 -9.40 11.16 6.64
CA ILE A 11 -7.97 11.49 6.67
C ILE A 11 -7.18 10.47 7.49
N LEU A 12 -7.72 10.03 8.63
CA LEU A 12 -7.09 8.97 9.43
C LEU A 12 -6.99 7.64 8.66
N THR A 13 -7.98 7.34 7.83
CA THR A 13 -7.99 6.13 7.00
C THR A 13 -6.96 6.22 5.87
N THR A 14 -6.80 7.37 5.22
CA THR A 14 -5.77 7.55 4.19
C THR A 14 -4.37 7.48 4.79
N ILE A 15 -4.13 8.15 5.93
CA ILE A 15 -2.84 8.08 6.65
C ILE A 15 -2.50 6.65 7.06
N LYS A 16 -3.48 5.88 7.53
CA LYS A 16 -3.27 4.47 7.86
C LYS A 16 -2.87 3.66 6.63
N ALA A 17 -3.53 3.89 5.50
CA ALA A 17 -3.21 3.18 4.26
C ALA A 17 -1.83 3.58 3.71
N GLU A 18 -1.43 4.85 3.83
CA GLU A 18 -0.08 5.33 3.55
C GLU A 18 0.97 4.65 4.45
N THR A 19 0.69 4.56 5.75
CA THR A 19 1.55 3.85 6.70
C THR A 19 1.69 2.37 6.32
N ASP A 20 0.59 1.69 5.99
CA ASP A 20 0.60 0.30 5.53
C ASP A 20 1.41 0.11 4.24
N TYR A 21 1.41 1.11 3.34
CA TYR A 21 2.22 1.11 2.12
C TYR A 21 3.72 1.24 2.46
N ILE A 22 4.07 2.19 3.32
CA ILE A 22 5.46 2.43 3.75
C ILE A 22 6.02 1.19 4.46
N VAL A 23 5.25 0.56 5.34
CA VAL A 23 5.68 -0.66 6.04
C VAL A 23 5.96 -1.80 5.06
N LYS A 24 5.14 -1.98 4.01
CA LYS A 24 5.42 -2.98 2.96
C LYS A 24 6.70 -2.68 2.18
N MET A 25 6.99 -1.41 1.92
CA MET A 25 8.25 -0.99 1.27
C MET A 25 9.45 -1.28 2.17
N ILE A 26 9.35 -1.01 3.47
CA ILE A 26 10.41 -1.29 4.46
C ILE A 26 10.64 -2.81 4.59
N ASP A 27 9.57 -3.60 4.66
CA ASP A 27 9.65 -5.05 4.71
C ASP A 27 10.35 -5.62 3.46
N HIS A 28 10.01 -5.12 2.28
CA HIS A 28 10.71 -5.46 1.03
C HIS A 28 12.20 -5.08 1.09
N TRP A 29 12.52 -3.87 1.58
CA TRP A 29 13.89 -3.39 1.72
C TRP A 29 14.74 -4.31 2.59
N GLN A 30 14.21 -4.73 3.75
CA GLN A 30 14.91 -5.61 4.70
C GLN A 30 15.06 -7.04 4.19
N THR A 31 14.10 -7.54 3.40
CA THR A 31 14.07 -8.95 2.97
C THR A 31 14.79 -9.21 1.66
N HIS A 32 15.00 -8.21 0.80
CA HIS A 32 15.52 -8.40 -0.57
C HIS A 32 16.94 -7.86 -0.80
N ASN A 33 17.74 -7.66 0.25
CA ASN A 33 19.11 -7.13 0.16
C ASN A 33 19.19 -5.84 -0.69
N THR A 34 18.17 -4.98 -0.56
CA THR A 34 18.09 -3.73 -1.29
C THR A 34 18.93 -2.68 -0.56
N ARG A 35 19.78 -1.95 -1.27
CA ARG A 35 20.59 -0.87 -0.71
C ARG A 35 19.81 0.43 -0.63
N SER A 36 19.17 0.79 -1.74
CA SER A 36 18.42 2.03 -1.93
C SER A 36 17.25 1.77 -2.85
N PHE A 37 16.19 2.56 -2.71
CA PHE A 37 15.12 2.63 -3.69
C PHE A 37 14.70 4.07 -3.89
N THR A 38 14.42 4.44 -5.13
CA THR A 38 14.00 5.79 -5.53
C THR A 38 12.85 5.72 -6.51
N PRO A 39 11.86 6.62 -6.44
CA PRO A 39 10.79 6.64 -7.43
C PRO A 39 11.36 7.07 -8.79
N ASP A 40 10.94 6.40 -9.86
CA ASP A 40 11.37 6.78 -11.21
C ASP A 40 10.81 8.17 -11.58
N ALA A 41 11.71 9.06 -12.01
CA ALA A 41 11.37 10.41 -12.43
C ALA A 41 10.38 10.43 -13.62
N ALA A 42 10.47 9.45 -14.52
CA ALA A 42 9.54 9.32 -15.65
C ALA A 42 8.13 9.00 -15.15
N VAL A 43 8.01 8.06 -14.20
CA VAL A 43 6.71 7.68 -13.59
C VAL A 43 6.10 8.85 -12.82
N ILE A 44 6.93 9.63 -12.11
CA ILE A 44 6.47 10.86 -11.44
C ILE A 44 5.92 11.84 -12.48
N GLY A 45 6.64 12.05 -13.60
CA GLY A 45 6.21 12.92 -14.69
C GLY A 45 4.87 12.50 -15.30
N ASP A 46 4.71 11.22 -15.59
CA ASP A 46 3.48 10.65 -16.14
C ASP A 46 2.30 10.80 -15.16
N PHE A 47 2.52 10.57 -13.87
CA PHE A 47 1.50 10.76 -12.85
C PHE A 47 1.09 12.22 -12.72
N VAL A 48 2.04 13.16 -12.71
CA VAL A 48 1.76 14.60 -12.66
C VAL A 48 0.98 15.04 -13.89
N ALA A 49 1.35 14.59 -15.08
CA ALA A 49 0.64 14.88 -16.32
C ALA A 49 -0.79 14.36 -16.30
N HIS A 50 -0.99 13.11 -15.84
CA HIS A 50 -2.33 12.52 -15.69
C HIS A 50 -3.19 13.30 -14.70
N LYS A 51 -2.64 13.61 -13.52
CA LYS A 51 -3.32 14.37 -12.47
C LYS A 51 -3.68 15.77 -12.97
N ASP A 52 -2.80 16.47 -13.65
CA ASP A 52 -3.07 17.81 -14.20
C ASP A 52 -4.18 17.80 -15.27
N GLN A 53 -4.17 16.80 -16.17
CA GLN A 53 -5.24 16.62 -17.17
C GLN A 53 -6.59 16.28 -16.52
N PHE A 54 -6.59 15.49 -15.45
CA PHE A 54 -7.79 15.19 -14.68
C PHE A 54 -8.34 16.44 -13.98
N MET A 55 -7.48 17.15 -13.25
CA MET A 55 -7.88 18.32 -12.45
C MET A 55 -8.42 19.48 -13.30
N ALA A 56 -7.93 19.64 -14.54
CA ALA A 56 -8.42 20.65 -15.49
C ALA A 56 -9.92 20.49 -15.82
N LYS A 57 -10.50 19.29 -15.62
CA LYS A 57 -11.92 18.99 -15.87
C LYS A 57 -12.79 19.10 -14.61
N THR A 58 -12.20 19.48 -13.48
CA THR A 58 -12.88 19.56 -12.18
C THR A 58 -13.01 21.01 -11.74
N VAL A 59 -13.86 21.28 -10.74
CA VAL A 59 -13.98 22.61 -10.10
C VAL A 59 -12.65 23.13 -9.51
N TRP A 60 -11.70 22.23 -9.26
CA TRP A 60 -10.36 22.61 -8.80
C TRP A 60 -9.51 23.25 -9.91
N GLY A 61 -9.92 23.14 -11.17
CA GLY A 61 -9.30 23.80 -12.31
C GLY A 61 -9.66 25.29 -12.43
N ASP A 62 -10.82 25.70 -11.92
CA ASP A 62 -11.38 27.05 -12.09
C ASP A 62 -10.50 28.16 -11.49
N ASP A 63 -10.66 29.40 -11.97
CA ASP A 63 -9.91 30.61 -11.57
C ASP A 63 -10.19 31.06 -10.12
N CYS A 64 -9.87 30.22 -9.15
CA CYS A 64 -10.03 30.47 -7.72
C CYS A 64 -8.67 30.43 -7.02
N LYS A 65 -8.43 31.40 -6.13
CA LYS A 65 -7.26 31.39 -5.23
C LYS A 65 -7.52 30.40 -4.11
N SER A 66 -6.69 29.37 -4.03
CA SER A 66 -6.75 28.41 -2.94
C SER A 66 -5.34 27.99 -2.52
N TRP A 67 -5.22 27.49 -1.30
CA TRP A 67 -3.98 26.87 -0.82
C TRP A 67 -3.57 25.66 -1.68
N TYR A 68 -4.55 24.95 -2.25
CA TYR A 68 -4.32 23.84 -3.19
C TYR A 68 -3.61 24.26 -4.48
N LYS A 69 -3.59 25.56 -4.81
CA LYS A 69 -2.88 26.17 -5.95
C LYS A 69 -1.77 27.11 -5.48
N SER A 70 -1.19 26.87 -4.31
CA SER A 70 -0.12 27.72 -3.73
C SER A 70 -0.51 29.20 -3.59
N GLY A 71 -1.81 29.51 -3.50
CA GLY A 71 -2.33 30.89 -3.37
C GLY A 71 -2.49 31.66 -4.69
N SER A 72 -2.15 31.07 -5.83
CA SER A 72 -2.34 31.66 -7.17
C SER A 72 -3.65 31.17 -7.81
N CYS A 73 -4.24 31.99 -8.69
CA CYS A 73 -5.41 31.55 -9.47
C CYS A 73 -5.03 30.56 -10.58
N ASN A 74 -3.84 30.74 -11.14
CA ASN A 74 -3.44 30.14 -12.41
C ASN A 74 -2.42 28.99 -12.25
N ASP A 75 -2.05 28.68 -11.01
CA ASP A 75 -1.10 27.60 -10.72
C ASP A 75 -1.80 26.24 -10.71
N LYS A 76 -1.01 25.19 -10.91
CA LYS A 76 -1.49 23.80 -10.88
C LYS A 76 -1.93 23.41 -9.48
N VAL A 77 -2.90 22.51 -9.41
CA VAL A 77 -3.35 21.91 -8.15
C VAL A 77 -2.26 20.95 -7.65
N THR A 78 -1.65 21.23 -6.49
CA THR A 78 -0.47 20.49 -6.00
C THR A 78 -0.80 19.47 -4.91
N ALA A 79 -1.79 19.75 -4.06
CA ALA A 79 -2.00 19.00 -2.82
C ALA A 79 -3.17 18.00 -2.83
N LEU A 80 -3.86 17.83 -3.96
CA LEU A 80 -5.02 16.93 -4.06
C LEU A 80 -4.74 15.71 -4.95
N TRP A 81 -5.25 14.56 -4.50
CA TRP A 81 -5.33 13.34 -5.30
C TRP A 81 -6.37 13.47 -6.42
N CYS A 82 -6.05 12.96 -7.62
CA CYS A 82 -7.00 12.87 -8.72
C CYS A 82 -7.97 11.69 -8.52
N GLY A 83 -9.13 11.96 -7.92
CA GLY A 83 -10.22 11.00 -7.76
C GLY A 83 -10.86 11.03 -6.38
N SER A 84 -11.66 10.01 -6.08
CA SER A 84 -12.28 9.83 -4.76
C SER A 84 -11.30 9.21 -3.76
N THR A 85 -11.59 9.30 -2.46
CA THR A 85 -10.78 8.62 -1.44
C THR A 85 -10.83 7.10 -1.55
N LEU A 86 -11.96 6.53 -1.97
CA LEU A 86 -12.04 5.08 -2.24
C LEU A 86 -11.13 4.69 -3.41
N HIS A 87 -11.09 5.50 -4.47
CA HIS A 87 -10.15 5.32 -5.58
C HIS A 87 -8.70 5.32 -5.09
N TYR A 88 -8.33 6.28 -4.24
CA TYR A 88 -7.01 6.32 -3.63
C TYR A 88 -6.68 5.03 -2.85
N LEU A 89 -7.57 4.61 -1.94
CA LEU A 89 -7.38 3.42 -1.11
C LEU A 89 -7.24 2.14 -1.94
N GLU A 90 -7.97 2.02 -3.05
CA GLU A 90 -7.83 0.89 -3.98
C GLU A 90 -6.47 0.90 -4.67
N VAL A 91 -6.01 2.06 -5.13
CA VAL A 91 -4.72 2.23 -5.83
C VAL A 91 -3.54 1.92 -4.90
N ILE A 92 -3.51 2.45 -3.68
CA ILE A 92 -2.38 2.25 -2.75
C ILE A 92 -2.44 0.93 -1.97
N ARG A 93 -3.51 0.14 -2.13
CA ARG A 93 -3.69 -1.14 -1.42
C ARG A 93 -2.54 -2.11 -1.68
N GLN A 94 -2.08 -2.18 -2.92
CA GLN A 94 -0.93 -2.99 -3.34
C GLN A 94 0.19 -2.06 -3.78
N VAL A 95 1.40 -2.35 -3.34
CA VAL A 95 2.58 -1.59 -3.75
C VAL A 95 2.90 -1.96 -5.20
N ARG A 96 2.93 -0.95 -6.07
CA ARG A 96 3.42 -1.09 -7.44
C ARG A 96 4.93 -0.93 -7.43
N PHE A 97 5.64 -2.05 -7.31
CA PHE A 97 7.10 -2.06 -7.29
C PHE A 97 7.71 -1.64 -8.63
N GLU A 98 6.93 -1.67 -9.73
CA GLU A 98 7.40 -1.24 -11.05
C GLU A 98 7.62 0.28 -11.13
N ASP A 99 7.02 1.05 -10.23
CA ASP A 99 7.14 2.52 -10.19
C ASP A 99 8.44 2.97 -9.49
N TRP A 100 9.24 2.03 -8.97
CA TRP A 100 10.45 2.29 -8.18
C TRP A 100 11.69 1.67 -8.82
N GLU A 101 12.78 2.42 -8.80
CA GLU A 101 14.11 1.93 -9.14
C GLU A 101 14.78 1.39 -7.87
N PHE A 102 15.19 0.13 -7.92
CA PHE A 102 15.85 -0.57 -6.81
C PHE A 102 17.34 -0.76 -7.09
N GLU A 103 18.17 -0.29 -6.18
CA GLU A 103 19.60 -0.55 -6.16
C GLU A 103 19.91 -1.64 -5.13
N TYR A 104 20.70 -2.64 -5.53
CA TYR A 104 21.06 -3.78 -4.67
C TYR A 104 22.53 -3.72 -4.31
N GLU A 105 22.88 -4.22 -3.13
CA GLU A 105 24.27 -4.39 -2.73
C GLU A 105 24.77 -5.76 -3.24
N GLY A 106 25.54 -5.73 -4.34
CA GLY A 106 26.09 -6.94 -4.96
C GLY A 106 25.06 -7.72 -5.78
N ASN A 107 25.01 -9.04 -5.60
CA ASN A 107 24.05 -9.87 -6.34
C ASN A 107 22.64 -9.72 -5.74
N ARG A 108 21.66 -9.44 -6.59
CA ARG A 108 20.26 -9.26 -6.19
C ARG A 108 19.64 -10.45 -5.46
N PHE A 109 20.15 -11.67 -5.68
CA PHE A 109 19.66 -12.90 -5.07
C PHE A 109 20.43 -13.29 -3.80
N THR A 110 21.33 -12.44 -3.32
CA THR A 110 22.08 -12.69 -2.08
C THR A 110 21.16 -12.88 -0.88
N TYR A 111 19.96 -12.29 -0.90
CA TYR A 111 18.97 -12.46 0.16
C TYR A 111 18.47 -13.91 0.33
N LEU A 112 18.67 -14.79 -0.66
CA LEU A 112 18.35 -16.23 -0.53
C LEU A 112 19.20 -16.93 0.52
N GLY A 113 20.32 -16.31 0.93
CA GLY A 113 21.15 -16.78 2.04
C GLY A 113 21.62 -18.22 1.86
N ASN A 114 21.37 -19.04 2.87
CA ASN A 114 21.76 -20.45 2.92
C ASN A 114 20.72 -21.42 2.33
N GLY A 115 19.63 -20.90 1.74
CA GLY A 115 18.58 -21.72 1.13
C GLY A 115 17.62 -22.40 2.11
N HIS A 116 17.72 -22.15 3.42
CA HIS A 116 16.78 -22.65 4.41
C HIS A 116 15.66 -21.64 4.68
N SER A 117 14.44 -22.15 4.84
CA SER A 117 13.32 -21.28 5.24
C SER A 117 13.41 -20.95 6.74
N GLN A 118 12.89 -19.80 7.15
CA GLN A 118 12.82 -19.44 8.58
C GLN A 118 11.95 -20.43 9.37
N THR A 119 10.98 -21.08 8.71
CA THR A 119 10.11 -22.11 9.28
C THR A 119 10.86 -23.40 9.58
N GLU A 120 11.77 -23.82 8.70
CA GLU A 120 12.62 -25.02 8.91
C GLU A 120 13.54 -24.87 10.13
N MET A 121 13.98 -23.64 10.41
CA MET A 121 14.89 -23.35 11.52
C MET A 121 14.19 -23.35 12.89
N ASN A 122 12.86 -23.35 12.93
CA ASN A 122 12.09 -23.36 14.17
C ASN A 122 11.64 -24.80 14.52
N PRO A 123 12.11 -25.39 15.63
CA PRO A 123 11.78 -26.77 15.99
C PRO A 123 10.29 -26.98 16.32
N ASP A 124 9.57 -25.92 16.70
CA ASP A 124 8.15 -25.99 17.07
C ASP A 124 7.21 -25.68 15.88
N ALA A 125 7.76 -25.43 14.68
CA ALA A 125 6.95 -25.04 13.52
C ALA A 125 6.44 -26.25 12.73
N ASP A 126 5.22 -26.11 12.20
CA ASP A 126 4.67 -27.06 11.24
C ASP A 126 5.28 -26.83 9.84
N TRP A 127 6.11 -27.78 9.40
CA TRP A 127 6.73 -27.73 8.07
C TRP A 127 5.74 -28.01 6.93
N ALA A 128 4.62 -28.66 7.23
CA ALA A 128 3.60 -29.04 6.25
C ALA A 128 2.43 -28.06 6.17
N TYR A 129 2.58 -26.81 6.66
CA TYR A 129 1.52 -25.79 6.67
C TYR A 129 0.86 -25.50 5.31
N HIS A 130 1.52 -25.87 4.22
CA HIS A 130 1.07 -25.71 2.84
C HIS A 130 0.21 -26.89 2.34
N VAL A 131 0.17 -28.01 3.05
CA VAL A 131 -0.69 -29.16 2.77
C VAL A 131 -1.98 -29.01 3.57
N ARG A 132 -3.10 -28.72 2.90
CA ARG A 132 -4.42 -28.53 3.53
C ARG A 132 -5.49 -29.30 2.76
N ASP A 133 -6.52 -29.75 3.48
CA ASP A 133 -7.65 -30.47 2.90
C ASP A 133 -8.62 -29.56 2.12
N GLU A 134 -8.70 -28.29 2.51
CA GLU A 134 -9.56 -27.28 1.90
C GLU A 134 -8.75 -26.12 1.29
N HIS A 135 -9.20 -25.64 0.13
CA HIS A 135 -8.67 -24.44 -0.51
C HIS A 135 -9.38 -23.19 0.04
N ASP A 136 -8.92 -22.71 1.20
CA ASP A 136 -9.43 -21.49 1.86
C ASP A 136 -8.70 -20.21 1.44
N ASP A 137 -7.91 -20.28 0.36
CA ASP A 137 -7.08 -19.17 -0.09
C ASP A 137 -7.90 -17.97 -0.57
N LEU A 138 -7.47 -16.80 -0.11
CA LEU A 138 -7.98 -15.54 -0.62
C LEU A 138 -7.73 -15.43 -2.14
N PRO A 139 -8.64 -14.80 -2.90
CA PRO A 139 -8.47 -14.73 -4.35
C PRO A 139 -7.24 -13.90 -4.74
N LEU A 140 -6.39 -14.48 -5.58
CA LEU A 140 -5.16 -13.83 -6.05
C LEU A 140 -5.43 -12.61 -6.95
N THR A 141 -6.58 -12.58 -7.64
CA THR A 141 -6.90 -11.49 -8.58
C THR A 141 -7.59 -10.32 -7.90
N GLN A 142 -7.11 -9.12 -8.21
CA GLN A 142 -7.71 -7.84 -7.82
C GLN A 142 -9.22 -7.79 -8.12
N ASN A 143 -9.63 -8.21 -9.32
CA ASN A 143 -11.04 -8.20 -9.74
C ASN A 143 -11.93 -9.07 -8.83
N LYS A 144 -11.45 -10.24 -8.40
CA LYS A 144 -12.21 -11.13 -7.53
C LYS A 144 -12.20 -10.61 -6.09
N MET A 145 -11.11 -9.99 -5.63
CA MET A 145 -11.06 -9.25 -4.36
C MET A 145 -12.10 -8.11 -4.31
N THR A 146 -12.16 -7.26 -5.34
CA THR A 146 -13.10 -6.15 -5.41
C THR A 146 -14.55 -6.64 -5.45
N LYS A 147 -14.83 -7.74 -6.17
CA LYS A 147 -16.17 -8.36 -6.15
C LYS A 147 -16.58 -8.83 -4.76
N ILE A 148 -15.67 -9.40 -3.98
CA ILE A 148 -15.95 -9.80 -2.59
C ILE A 148 -16.21 -8.57 -1.73
N MET A 149 -15.36 -7.55 -1.80
CA MET A 149 -15.54 -6.31 -1.02
C MET A 149 -16.85 -5.57 -1.34
N ASN A 150 -17.31 -5.64 -2.58
CA ASN A 150 -18.56 -5.02 -3.01
C ASN A 150 -19.79 -5.86 -2.65
N LYS A 151 -19.67 -7.19 -2.68
CA LYS A 151 -20.78 -8.13 -2.42
C LYS A 151 -21.02 -8.32 -0.93
N ASP A 152 -19.95 -8.55 -0.19
CA ASP A 152 -20.00 -8.73 1.24
C ASP A 152 -19.81 -7.34 1.83
N ARG A 153 -20.81 -6.79 2.53
CA ARG A 153 -20.71 -5.53 3.31
C ARG A 153 -19.73 -5.65 4.50
N VAL A 154 -18.71 -6.47 4.36
CA VAL A 154 -17.69 -6.77 5.35
C VAL A 154 -16.58 -5.74 5.15
N SER A 155 -16.68 -4.67 5.94
CA SER A 155 -15.59 -3.75 6.16
C SER A 155 -14.29 -4.50 6.45
N TYR A 156 -13.15 -3.89 6.09
CA TYR A 156 -11.75 -4.27 6.35
C TYR A 156 -11.42 -4.93 7.73
N ARG A 157 -12.35 -4.89 8.71
CA ARG A 157 -12.29 -5.54 10.02
C ARG A 157 -12.08 -7.06 9.96
N ALA A 158 -12.58 -7.78 8.95
CA ALA A 158 -12.35 -9.22 8.84
C ALA A 158 -10.90 -9.56 8.47
N GLN A 159 -10.25 -8.70 7.68
CA GLN A 159 -8.88 -8.90 7.18
C GLN A 159 -7.82 -8.69 8.27
N GLN A 160 -8.10 -7.87 9.29
CA GLN A 160 -7.21 -7.68 10.46
C GLN A 160 -7.37 -8.78 11.53
N ARG A 161 -8.50 -9.50 11.56
CA ARG A 161 -8.74 -10.53 12.58
C ARG A 161 -7.87 -11.78 12.35
N ASN A 162 -7.49 -12.05 11.10
CA ASN A 162 -6.59 -13.16 10.74
C ASN A 162 -5.08 -12.81 10.80
N ARG A 163 -4.72 -11.55 11.08
CA ARG A 163 -3.32 -11.14 11.33
C ARG A 163 -2.87 -11.28 12.79
N ARG A 164 -3.76 -11.68 13.70
CA ARG A 164 -3.42 -11.87 15.13
C ARG A 164 -2.53 -13.08 15.41
N GLY A 165 -2.19 -13.89 14.41
CA GLY A 165 -1.20 -14.97 14.53
C GLY A 165 0.26 -14.53 14.33
N CYS A 166 0.54 -13.29 13.95
CA CYS A 166 1.89 -12.84 13.57
C CYS A 166 2.45 -11.70 14.45
N VAL A 167 1.91 -11.52 15.67
CA VAL A 167 2.31 -10.44 16.59
C VAL A 167 3.58 -10.79 17.41
N LEU A 168 4.17 -11.97 17.23
CA LEU A 168 5.33 -12.41 18.02
C LEU A 168 6.71 -11.94 17.50
N PHE A 169 6.78 -11.10 16.46
CA PHE A 169 8.07 -10.65 15.92
C PHE A 169 8.61 -9.36 16.58
N TRP A 170 7.75 -8.54 17.19
CA TRP A 170 8.16 -7.22 17.71
C TRP A 170 8.77 -7.24 19.13
N ASP A 171 8.66 -8.35 19.88
CA ASP A 171 9.27 -8.47 21.23
C ASP A 171 10.76 -8.85 21.21
N ARG A 172 11.40 -8.91 20.03
CA ARG A 172 12.79 -9.40 19.88
C ARG A 172 13.80 -8.39 19.32
N ILE A 173 13.39 -7.14 19.09
CA ILE A 173 14.22 -6.10 18.42
C ILE A 173 14.78 -5.03 19.39
N PHE A 174 14.41 -5.06 20.67
CA PHE A 174 15.09 -4.25 21.69
C PHE A 174 15.24 -5.07 22.98
N PRO A 175 16.47 -5.49 23.37
CA PRO A 175 16.74 -5.93 24.74
C PRO A 175 16.63 -4.78 25.73
#